data_AF-A0A9P0D376-F1
#
_entry.id   AF-A0A9P0D376-F1
#
_cell.length_a   1.000
_cell.length_b   1.000
_cell.length_c   1.000
_cell.angle_alpha   90.00
_cell.angle_beta   90.00
_cell.angle_gamma   90.00
#
_symmetry.space_group_name_H-M   'P 1'
#
loop_
_entity.id
_entity.type
_entity.pdbx_description
1 polymer ?
#
loop_
_entity_poly.entity_id
_entity_poly.type
_entity_poly.pdbx_seq_one_letter_code
_entity_poly.pdbx_strand_id
1 'polypeptide(L)'
;MTYYNIKEIADKLPTDTSSRCGAGESDAGHSLPRLPKIEIFEFSGDLRDWETFYSIFKSLIHDNKALFDVDKVYYLVGRLKGSALVVCSGVAPTGGNYSIIWNALVDRYQDKKSLANSYFNQIMDFKRLQGESSKNLELFLEKFDSAVKALKNLKVNDLTALILVHVALIKLDPETIKTFDMLKRGSDIPKYEELITFVKEPSKILSNRKPIVSKVNSDNKFKSKSFVDAQYIETN
;
A
#
# COMPACT_ATOMS: atom_id res chain seq x y z
N MET A 1 -15.80 25.83 -13.40
CA MET A 1 -15.19 24.52 -13.75
C MET A 1 -15.88 23.47 -12.91
N THR A 2 -16.76 22.71 -13.53
CA THR A 2 -17.78 21.86 -12.92
C THR A 2 -17.14 20.60 -12.32
N TYR A 3 -17.32 20.45 -11.00
CA TYR A 3 -17.02 19.24 -10.24
C TYR A 3 -17.95 18.12 -10.73
N TYR A 4 -17.41 17.10 -11.37
CA TYR A 4 -18.20 15.90 -11.69
C TYR A 4 -18.40 15.11 -10.40
N ASN A 5 -19.65 15.03 -9.96
CA ASN A 5 -20.05 14.37 -8.72
C ASN A 5 -20.11 12.85 -8.97
N ILE A 6 -18.97 12.18 -8.81
CA ILE A 6 -18.77 10.75 -9.15
C ILE A 6 -19.77 9.82 -8.45
N LYS A 7 -20.40 10.25 -7.35
CA LYS A 7 -21.46 9.49 -6.66
C LYS A 7 -22.73 9.30 -7.49
N GLU A 8 -23.05 10.21 -8.41
CA GLU A 8 -24.32 10.19 -9.16
C GLU A 8 -24.30 9.20 -10.34
N ILE A 9 -23.12 8.71 -10.73
CA ILE A 9 -22.93 7.74 -11.81
C ILE A 9 -23.05 6.29 -11.28
N ALA A 10 -22.70 6.04 -10.02
CA ALA A 10 -22.77 4.71 -9.40
C ALA A 10 -24.22 4.20 -9.23
N ASP A 11 -25.19 5.11 -9.09
CA ASP A 11 -26.62 4.78 -8.98
C ASP A 11 -27.29 4.45 -10.33
N LYS A 12 -26.55 4.55 -11.46
CA LYS A 12 -27.06 4.25 -12.81
C LYS A 12 -26.53 2.94 -13.39
N LEU A 13 -26.24 1.95 -12.55
CA LEU A 13 -26.05 0.58 -13.02
C LEU A 13 -27.31 0.11 -13.78
N PRO A 14 -27.20 -0.37 -15.03
CA PRO A 14 -28.34 -1.00 -15.68
C PRO A 14 -28.63 -2.32 -14.98
N THR A 15 -29.60 -2.30 -14.07
CA THR A 15 -30.44 -3.47 -13.78
C THR A 15 -31.44 -3.60 -14.91
N ASP A 16 -31.56 -4.82 -15.41
CA ASP A 16 -32.53 -5.30 -16.40
C ASP A 16 -32.26 -5.01 -17.88
N THR A 17 -31.75 -6.05 -18.54
CA THR A 17 -32.09 -6.35 -19.93
C THR A 17 -32.69 -7.74 -19.97
N SER A 18 -33.95 -7.85 -19.55
CA SER A 18 -34.82 -8.95 -19.99
C SER A 18 -35.48 -8.49 -21.28
N SER A 19 -35.06 -9.06 -22.41
CA SER A 19 -35.78 -8.95 -23.67
C SER A 19 -36.07 -10.35 -24.22
N ARG A 20 -37.28 -10.44 -24.72
CA ARG A 20 -38.13 -11.62 -24.98
C ARG A 20 -37.85 -12.22 -26.35
N CYS A 21 -37.93 -13.56 -26.47
CA CYS A 21 -38.73 -14.32 -27.44
C CYS A 21 -38.24 -15.79 -27.52
N GLY A 22 -39.18 -16.73 -27.48
CA GLY A 22 -38.92 -18.15 -27.64
C GLY A 22 -39.23 -18.64 -29.06
N ALA A 23 -38.50 -19.66 -29.50
CA ALA A 23 -38.97 -21.03 -29.75
C ALA A 23 -38.15 -21.70 -30.88
N GLY A 24 -37.64 -22.91 -30.57
CA GLY A 24 -37.22 -23.92 -31.54
C GLY A 24 -35.72 -24.01 -31.80
N GLU A 25 -35.03 -24.89 -31.08
CA GLU A 25 -34.60 -26.21 -31.59
C GLU A 25 -33.67 -26.91 -30.58
N SER A 26 -33.81 -28.23 -30.56
CA SER A 26 -33.18 -29.17 -29.64
C SER A 26 -31.67 -29.28 -29.86
N ASP A 27 -30.89 -28.99 -28.83
CA ASP A 27 -29.55 -29.54 -28.66
C ASP A 27 -29.38 -30.07 -27.24
N ALA A 28 -29.00 -31.34 -27.13
CA ALA A 28 -28.69 -32.01 -25.88
C ALA A 28 -27.30 -31.55 -25.40
N GLY A 29 -27.14 -30.25 -25.17
CA GLY A 29 -25.95 -29.66 -24.59
C GLY A 29 -26.12 -29.60 -23.08
N HIS A 30 -25.19 -30.19 -22.33
CA HIS A 30 -25.09 -30.10 -20.88
C HIS A 30 -25.47 -28.69 -20.39
N SER A 31 -26.65 -28.57 -19.77
CA SER A 31 -27.07 -27.31 -19.15
C SER A 31 -26.14 -27.05 -17.97
N LEU A 32 -25.09 -26.27 -18.21
CA LEU A 32 -24.22 -25.76 -17.16
C LEU A 32 -25.14 -25.12 -16.12
N PRO A 33 -25.08 -25.56 -14.84
CA PRO A 33 -25.91 -24.97 -13.80
C PRO A 33 -25.72 -23.46 -13.83
N ARG A 34 -26.83 -22.72 -13.87
CA ARG A 34 -26.83 -21.26 -13.96
C ARG A 34 -26.20 -20.71 -12.69
N LEU A 35 -24.90 -20.45 -12.76
CA LEU A 35 -24.12 -19.92 -11.64
C LEU A 35 -24.70 -18.56 -11.22
N PRO A 36 -24.75 -18.24 -9.92
CA PRO A 36 -25.14 -16.92 -9.47
C PRO A 36 -24.24 -15.86 -10.11
N LYS A 37 -24.81 -14.68 -10.40
CA LYS A 37 -24.10 -13.57 -11.01
C LYS A 37 -22.92 -13.18 -10.10
N ILE A 38 -21.70 -13.26 -10.62
CA ILE A 38 -20.50 -12.90 -9.84
C ILE A 38 -20.54 -11.39 -9.57
N GLU A 39 -20.64 -11.01 -8.31
CA GLU A 39 -20.50 -9.61 -7.89
C GLU A 39 -19.01 -9.30 -7.68
N ILE A 40 -18.53 -8.30 -8.41
CA ILE A 40 -17.21 -7.74 -8.19
C ILE A 40 -17.28 -6.93 -6.90
N PHE A 41 -16.46 -7.28 -5.92
CA PHE A 41 -16.37 -6.52 -4.67
C PHE A 41 -15.71 -5.17 -4.90
N GLU A 42 -15.93 -4.27 -3.94
CA GLU A 42 -15.43 -2.91 -3.99
C GLU A 42 -13.96 -2.84 -3.58
N PHE A 43 -13.21 -1.94 -4.20
CA PHE A 43 -11.80 -1.70 -3.91
C PHE A 43 -11.57 -0.29 -3.38
N SER A 44 -11.09 -0.21 -2.14
CA SER A 44 -10.86 1.06 -1.43
C SER A 44 -9.47 1.67 -1.65
N GLY A 45 -8.54 0.89 -2.23
CA GLY A 45 -7.12 1.21 -2.32
C GLY A 45 -6.23 0.49 -1.30
N ASP A 46 -6.77 -0.49 -0.57
CA ASP A 46 -5.98 -1.35 0.32
C ASP A 46 -5.14 -2.35 -0.48
N LEU A 47 -3.81 -2.27 -0.37
CA LEU A 47 -2.89 -3.17 -1.07
C LEU A 47 -3.16 -4.66 -0.78
N ARG A 48 -3.72 -4.99 0.38
CA ARG A 48 -4.02 -6.39 0.74
C ARG A 48 -5.11 -7.00 -0.14
N ASP A 49 -6.06 -6.18 -0.57
CA ASP A 49 -7.21 -6.59 -1.38
C ASP A 49 -6.95 -6.45 -2.88
N TRP A 50 -5.87 -5.75 -3.27
CA TRP A 50 -5.56 -5.41 -4.65
C TRP A 50 -5.44 -6.64 -5.55
N GLU A 51 -4.65 -7.65 -5.14
CA GLU A 51 -4.39 -8.82 -5.99
C GLU A 51 -5.68 -9.59 -6.32
N THR A 52 -6.56 -9.72 -5.32
CA THR A 52 -7.88 -10.35 -5.47
C THR A 52 -8.75 -9.52 -6.40
N PHE A 53 -8.82 -8.20 -6.20
CA PHE A 53 -9.62 -7.30 -7.03
C PHE A 53 -9.15 -7.32 -8.48
N TYR A 54 -7.84 -7.11 -8.67
CA TYR A 54 -7.18 -7.10 -9.96
C TYR A 54 -7.44 -8.40 -10.72
N SER A 55 -7.24 -9.57 -10.08
CA SER A 55 -7.43 -10.86 -10.73
C SER A 55 -8.86 -11.09 -11.20
N ILE A 56 -9.85 -10.79 -10.34
CA ILE A 56 -11.26 -10.97 -10.66
C ILE A 56 -11.72 -9.97 -11.71
N PHE A 57 -11.41 -8.68 -11.52
CA PHE A 57 -11.78 -7.64 -12.48
C PHE A 57 -11.14 -7.91 -13.84
N LYS A 58 -9.87 -8.29 -13.84
CA LYS A 58 -9.14 -8.61 -15.07
C LYS A 58 -9.80 -9.76 -15.83
N SER A 59 -10.07 -10.87 -15.14
CA SER A 59 -10.66 -12.06 -15.75
C SER A 59 -12.10 -11.85 -16.23
N LEU A 60 -12.92 -11.10 -15.50
CA LEU A 60 -14.35 -10.97 -15.80
C LEU A 60 -14.66 -9.81 -16.76
N ILE A 61 -13.90 -8.71 -16.67
CA ILE A 61 -14.21 -7.45 -17.33
C ILE A 61 -13.10 -7.01 -18.28
N HIS A 62 -11.85 -6.91 -17.82
CA HIS A 62 -10.75 -6.37 -18.65
C HIS A 62 -10.49 -7.23 -19.89
N ASP A 63 -10.28 -8.54 -19.67
CA ASP A 63 -9.95 -9.53 -20.71
C ASP A 63 -11.20 -9.98 -21.50
N ASN A 64 -12.40 -9.54 -21.09
CA ASN A 64 -13.64 -9.87 -21.78
C ASN A 64 -13.80 -9.03 -23.06
N LYS A 65 -13.68 -9.71 -24.21
CA LYS A 65 -13.78 -9.11 -25.55
C LYS A 65 -15.20 -8.72 -25.96
N ALA A 66 -16.22 -9.19 -25.25
CA ALA A 66 -17.62 -8.85 -25.53
C ALA A 66 -18.04 -7.50 -24.94
N LEU A 67 -17.24 -6.92 -24.05
CA LEU A 67 -17.51 -5.62 -23.42
C LEU A 67 -16.77 -4.51 -24.14
N PHE A 68 -17.46 -3.38 -24.37
CA PHE A 68 -16.82 -2.17 -24.85
C PHE A 68 -16.10 -1.47 -23.71
N ASP A 69 -15.07 -0.69 -24.04
CA ASP A 69 -14.28 0.05 -23.04
C ASP A 69 -15.12 1.02 -22.22
N VAL A 70 -16.21 1.54 -22.79
CA VAL A 70 -17.18 2.37 -22.08
C VAL A 70 -17.88 1.58 -20.96
N ASP A 71 -18.28 0.34 -21.22
CA ASP A 71 -18.89 -0.53 -20.19
C ASP A 71 -17.85 -0.89 -19.12
N LYS A 72 -16.63 -1.23 -19.56
CA LYS A 72 -15.54 -1.59 -18.65
C LYS A 72 -15.20 -0.47 -17.68
N VAL A 73 -15.13 0.79 -18.15
CA VAL A 73 -14.84 1.93 -17.26
C VAL A 73 -15.99 2.21 -16.30
N TYR A 74 -17.24 2.04 -16.72
CA TYR A 74 -18.39 2.18 -15.83
C TYR A 74 -18.37 1.12 -14.71
N TYR A 75 -18.11 -0.15 -15.06
CA TYR A 75 -17.95 -1.21 -14.07
C TYR A 75 -16.75 -0.96 -13.15
N LEU A 76 -15.64 -0.49 -13.68
CA LEU A 76 -14.44 -0.21 -12.90
C LEU A 76 -14.72 0.86 -11.85
N VAL A 77 -15.10 2.06 -12.28
CA VAL A 77 -15.29 3.21 -11.39
C VAL A 77 -16.41 2.97 -10.39
N GLY A 78 -17.47 2.26 -10.77
CA GLY A 78 -18.55 1.88 -9.85
C GLY A 78 -18.12 0.96 -8.71
N ARG A 79 -16.95 0.29 -8.83
CA ARG A 79 -16.38 -0.57 -7.79
C ARG A 79 -15.21 0.07 -7.04
N LEU A 80 -14.79 1.28 -7.40
CA LEU A 80 -13.72 1.98 -6.69
C LEU A 80 -14.27 2.85 -5.57
N LYS A 81 -13.57 2.87 -4.43
CA LYS A 81 -13.85 3.74 -3.28
C LYS A 81 -12.55 4.33 -2.75
N GLY A 82 -12.67 5.32 -1.85
CA GLY A 82 -11.56 5.87 -1.09
C GLY A 82 -10.38 6.29 -1.97
N SER A 83 -9.19 5.81 -1.62
CA SER A 83 -7.93 6.15 -2.30
C SER A 83 -7.91 5.70 -3.76
N ALA A 84 -8.47 4.52 -4.05
CA ALA A 84 -8.51 3.99 -5.42
C ALA A 84 -9.35 4.86 -6.36
N LEU A 85 -10.48 5.41 -5.86
CA LEU A 85 -11.29 6.33 -6.65
C LEU A 85 -10.57 7.67 -6.88
N VAL A 86 -9.79 8.14 -5.90
CA VAL A 86 -9.01 9.38 -6.02
C VAL A 86 -7.95 9.27 -7.12
N VAL A 87 -7.29 8.10 -7.29
CA VAL A 87 -6.31 7.85 -8.36
C VAL A 87 -6.88 8.20 -9.74
N CYS A 88 -8.17 7.96 -9.94
CA CYS A 88 -8.84 8.12 -11.24
C CYS A 88 -9.64 9.42 -11.36
N SER A 89 -9.76 10.20 -10.28
CA SER A 89 -10.68 11.34 -10.19
C SER A 89 -10.39 12.50 -11.15
N GLY A 90 -9.15 12.61 -11.65
CA GLY A 90 -8.73 13.62 -12.63
C GLY A 90 -9.04 13.26 -14.09
N VAL A 91 -9.55 12.05 -14.36
CA VAL A 91 -9.79 11.55 -15.72
C VAL A 91 -11.26 11.20 -15.89
N ALA A 92 -11.90 11.71 -16.94
CA ALA A 92 -13.31 11.43 -17.20
C ALA A 92 -13.50 9.93 -17.51
N PRO A 93 -14.46 9.24 -16.87
CA PRO A 93 -14.72 7.80 -17.07
C PRO A 93 -15.45 7.56 -18.39
N THR A 94 -14.72 7.67 -19.49
CA THR A 94 -15.20 7.43 -20.85
C THR A 94 -14.47 6.24 -21.45
N GLY A 95 -15.05 5.60 -22.47
CA GLY A 95 -14.41 4.46 -23.12
C GLY A 95 -13.01 4.78 -23.66
N GLY A 96 -12.81 5.97 -24.24
CA GLY A 96 -11.50 6.41 -24.72
C GLY A 96 -10.43 6.58 -23.62
N ASN A 97 -10.86 6.73 -22.36
CA ASN A 97 -9.97 6.88 -21.21
C ASN A 97 -9.85 5.60 -20.37
N TYR A 98 -10.51 4.50 -20.74
CA TYR A 98 -10.51 3.27 -19.95
C TYR A 98 -9.09 2.76 -19.68
N SER A 99 -8.26 2.69 -20.72
CA SER A 99 -6.87 2.24 -20.61
C SER A 99 -6.04 3.13 -19.68
N ILE A 100 -6.24 4.45 -19.73
CA ILE A 100 -5.57 5.42 -18.86
C ILE A 100 -5.95 5.17 -17.39
N ILE A 101 -7.24 5.02 -17.12
CA ILE A 101 -7.77 4.79 -15.77
C ILE A 101 -7.29 3.43 -15.22
N TRP A 102 -7.37 2.38 -16.04
CA TRP A 102 -6.91 1.05 -15.66
C TRP A 102 -5.41 1.03 -15.37
N ASN A 103 -4.60 1.61 -16.26
CA ASN A 103 -3.16 1.66 -16.08
C ASN A 103 -2.78 2.51 -14.86
N ALA A 104 -3.46 3.62 -14.59
CA ALA A 104 -3.21 4.42 -13.39
C ALA A 104 -3.40 3.62 -12.09
N LEU A 105 -4.39 2.73 -12.04
CA LEU A 105 -4.57 1.81 -10.90
C LEU A 105 -3.47 0.76 -10.83
N VAL A 106 -3.15 0.13 -11.97
CA VAL A 106 -2.08 -0.88 -12.05
C VAL A 106 -0.74 -0.28 -11.63
N ASP A 107 -0.38 0.89 -12.14
CA ASP A 107 0.86 1.58 -11.80
C ASP A 107 0.93 1.93 -10.30
N ARG A 108 -0.22 2.26 -9.69
CA ARG A 108 -0.30 2.62 -8.28
C ARG A 108 -0.24 1.41 -7.34
N TYR A 109 -0.88 0.30 -7.71
CA TYR A 109 -1.17 -0.80 -6.79
C TYR A 109 -0.52 -2.15 -7.16
N GLN A 110 -0.09 -2.34 -8.41
CA GLN A 110 0.61 -3.56 -8.87
C GLN A 110 2.13 -3.51 -8.65
N ASP A 111 2.64 -2.60 -7.81
CA ASP A 111 4.04 -2.62 -7.41
C ASP A 111 4.30 -3.81 -6.47
N LYS A 112 4.98 -4.83 -6.99
CA LYS A 112 5.32 -6.05 -6.25
C LYS A 112 6.12 -5.76 -4.98
N LYS A 113 6.98 -4.73 -4.98
CA LYS A 113 7.76 -4.35 -3.80
C LYS A 113 6.83 -3.81 -2.71
N SER A 114 5.93 -2.90 -3.05
CA SER A 114 4.93 -2.36 -2.12
C SER A 114 3.96 -3.42 -1.60
N LEU A 115 3.48 -4.32 -2.47
CA LEU A 115 2.63 -5.45 -2.07
C LEU A 115 3.37 -6.39 -1.11
N ALA A 116 4.60 -6.79 -1.44
CA ALA A 116 5.41 -7.63 -0.58
C ALA A 116 5.64 -6.96 0.78
N ASN A 117 6.04 -5.70 0.80
CA ASN A 117 6.26 -4.94 2.04
C ASN A 117 4.97 -4.85 2.89
N SER A 118 3.80 -4.68 2.26
CA SER A 118 2.51 -4.67 2.96
C SER A 118 2.24 -6.01 3.64
N TYR A 119 2.43 -7.13 2.94
CA TYR A 119 2.28 -8.47 3.53
C TYR A 119 3.32 -8.74 4.62
N PHE A 120 4.57 -8.27 4.47
CA PHE A 120 5.57 -8.39 5.53
C PHE A 120 5.22 -7.63 6.78
N ASN A 121 4.73 -6.40 6.65
CA ASN A 121 4.31 -5.63 7.81
C ASN A 121 3.16 -6.35 8.53
N GLN A 122 2.19 -6.90 7.81
CA GLN A 122 1.14 -7.73 8.41
C GLN A 122 1.68 -8.95 9.17
N ILE A 123 2.73 -9.59 8.66
CA ILE A 123 3.40 -10.74 9.30
C ILE A 123 4.19 -10.29 10.54
N MET A 124 4.98 -9.23 10.43
CA MET A 124 5.91 -8.77 11.47
C MET A 124 5.19 -8.03 12.61
N ASP A 125 4.10 -7.34 12.31
CA ASP A 125 3.27 -6.64 13.28
C ASP A 125 2.27 -7.58 13.99
N PHE A 126 2.18 -8.84 13.55
CA PHE A 126 1.34 -9.83 14.19
C PHE A 126 1.87 -10.14 15.61
N LYS A 127 1.08 -9.75 16.62
CA LYS A 127 1.47 -9.92 18.01
C LYS A 127 1.53 -11.40 18.39
N ARG A 128 2.53 -11.75 19.20
CA ARG A 128 2.65 -13.08 19.80
C ARG A 128 1.37 -13.43 20.55
N LEU A 129 0.77 -14.57 20.21
CA LEU A 129 -0.39 -15.11 20.91
C LEU A 129 -0.06 -15.37 22.38
N GLN A 130 -0.99 -15.04 23.27
CA GLN A 130 -0.87 -15.25 24.71
C GLN A 130 -1.90 -16.29 25.15
N GLY A 131 -1.44 -17.29 25.90
CA GLY A 131 -2.28 -18.41 26.37
C GLY A 131 -2.75 -19.34 25.24
N GLU A 132 -3.33 -20.46 25.64
CA GLU A 132 -3.94 -21.41 24.72
C GLU A 132 -5.39 -21.00 24.43
N SER A 133 -5.71 -20.79 23.15
CA SER A 133 -7.05 -20.39 22.71
C SER A 133 -7.28 -20.78 21.25
N SER A 134 -8.31 -21.57 20.97
CA SER A 134 -8.71 -21.95 19.60
C SER A 134 -8.95 -20.72 18.73
N LYS A 135 -9.67 -19.72 19.26
CA LYS A 135 -9.96 -18.47 18.55
C LYS A 135 -8.70 -17.70 18.16
N ASN A 136 -7.68 -17.72 19.00
CA ASN A 136 -6.41 -17.07 18.70
C ASN A 136 -5.63 -17.81 17.60
N LEU A 137 -5.71 -19.15 17.57
CA LEU A 137 -5.12 -19.96 16.51
C LEU A 137 -5.88 -19.79 15.18
N GLU A 138 -7.21 -19.75 15.20
CA GLU A 138 -8.04 -19.43 14.03
C GLU A 138 -7.66 -18.06 13.45
N LEU A 139 -7.55 -17.04 14.31
CA LEU A 139 -7.14 -15.70 13.88
C LEU A 139 -5.71 -15.66 13.31
N PHE A 140 -4.80 -16.50 13.81
CA PHE A 140 -3.47 -16.66 13.22
C PHE A 140 -3.54 -17.26 11.81
N LEU A 141 -4.37 -18.28 11.60
CA LEU A 141 -4.58 -18.85 10.26
C LEU A 141 -5.22 -17.84 9.31
N GLU A 142 -6.21 -17.09 9.77
CA GLU A 142 -6.90 -16.08 8.96
C GLU A 142 -5.98 -14.92 8.55
N LYS A 143 -5.08 -14.48 9.43
CA LYS A 143 -4.28 -13.27 9.19
C LYS A 143 -2.84 -13.54 8.79
N PHE A 144 -2.15 -14.43 9.50
CA PHE A 144 -0.73 -14.70 9.28
C PHE A 144 -0.54 -15.64 8.09
N ASP A 145 -1.23 -16.78 8.08
CA ASP A 145 -1.12 -17.74 6.97
C ASP A 145 -1.67 -17.15 5.65
N SER A 146 -2.75 -16.38 5.71
CA SER A 146 -3.24 -15.62 4.55
C SER A 146 -2.19 -14.64 3.98
N ALA A 147 -1.51 -13.88 4.83
CA ALA A 147 -0.43 -12.97 4.38
C ALA A 147 0.75 -13.74 3.76
N VAL A 148 1.14 -14.88 4.33
CA VAL A 148 2.20 -15.75 3.78
C VAL A 148 1.79 -16.31 2.42
N LYS A 149 0.53 -16.74 2.26
CA LYS A 149 -0.01 -17.23 0.97
C LYS A 149 0.02 -16.12 -0.09
N ALA A 150 -0.45 -14.92 0.25
CA ALA A 150 -0.44 -13.77 -0.65
C ALA A 150 0.98 -13.40 -1.09
N LEU A 151 1.92 -13.36 -0.15
CA LEU A 151 3.33 -13.11 -0.42
C LEU A 151 3.95 -14.16 -1.37
N LYS A 152 3.66 -15.46 -1.17
CA LYS A 152 4.11 -16.52 -2.07
C LYS A 152 3.51 -16.36 -3.47
N ASN A 153 2.25 -15.91 -3.57
CA ASN A 153 1.56 -15.72 -4.83
C ASN A 153 2.14 -14.57 -5.67
N LEU A 154 2.83 -13.59 -5.07
CA LEU A 154 3.54 -12.53 -5.81
C LEU A 154 4.64 -13.06 -6.74
N LYS A 155 5.09 -14.32 -6.54
CA LYS A 155 6.13 -14.99 -7.35
C LYS A 155 7.38 -14.11 -7.49
N VAL A 156 7.83 -13.59 -6.35
CA VAL A 156 9.11 -12.86 -6.26
C VAL A 156 10.24 -13.84 -6.54
N ASN A 157 11.15 -13.47 -7.44
CA ASN A 157 12.27 -14.32 -7.88
C ASN A 157 13.19 -14.72 -6.72
N ASP A 158 13.52 -13.78 -5.85
CA ASP A 158 14.37 -14.00 -4.67
C ASP A 158 13.66 -13.51 -3.40
N LEU A 159 12.77 -14.35 -2.88
CA LEU A 159 12.00 -14.05 -1.68
C LEU A 159 12.91 -13.88 -0.45
N THR A 160 14.00 -14.66 -0.38
CA THR A 160 14.95 -14.60 0.74
C THR A 160 15.66 -13.27 0.80
N ALA A 161 16.17 -12.77 -0.33
CA ALA A 161 16.81 -11.45 -0.40
C ALA A 161 15.82 -10.34 0.00
N LEU A 162 14.58 -10.40 -0.48
CA LEU A 162 13.55 -9.44 -0.12
C LEU A 162 13.30 -9.44 1.40
N ILE A 163 13.13 -10.63 2.02
CA ILE A 163 12.94 -10.75 3.47
C ILE A 163 14.08 -10.10 4.23
N LEU A 164 15.32 -10.42 3.87
CA LEU A 164 16.52 -9.89 4.54
C LEU A 164 16.61 -8.37 4.41
N VAL A 165 16.34 -7.83 3.22
CA VAL A 165 16.30 -6.38 3.01
C VAL A 165 15.20 -5.74 3.83
N HIS A 166 13.97 -6.27 3.80
CA HIS A 166 12.84 -5.70 4.54
C HIS A 166 13.12 -5.68 6.05
N VAL A 167 13.60 -6.80 6.60
CA VAL A 167 13.96 -6.92 8.03
C VAL A 167 15.08 -5.95 8.41
N ALA A 168 16.07 -5.72 7.53
CA ALA A 168 17.11 -4.74 7.78
C ALA A 168 16.57 -3.30 7.72
N LEU A 169 15.74 -2.97 6.73
CA LEU A 169 15.16 -1.64 6.56
C LEU A 169 14.31 -1.22 7.77
N ILE A 170 13.49 -2.12 8.33
CA ILE A 170 12.69 -1.80 9.55
C ILE A 170 13.56 -1.50 10.79
N LYS A 171 14.87 -1.75 10.74
CA LYS A 171 15.83 -1.48 11.83
C LYS A 171 16.71 -0.26 11.57
N LEU A 172 16.66 0.33 10.38
CA LEU A 172 17.43 1.53 10.03
C LEU A 172 16.65 2.81 10.36
N ASP A 173 17.35 3.94 10.40
CA ASP A 173 16.72 5.24 10.59
C ASP A 173 15.95 5.68 9.31
N PRO A 174 14.90 6.50 9.46
CA PRO A 174 14.06 6.91 8.32
C PRO A 174 14.81 7.60 7.17
N GLU A 175 15.88 8.34 7.47
CA GLU A 175 16.62 9.10 6.44
C GLU A 175 17.47 8.16 5.57
N THR A 176 18.11 7.17 6.20
CA THR A 176 18.82 6.09 5.49
C THR A 176 17.86 5.28 4.60
N ILE A 177 16.70 4.91 5.12
CA ILE A 177 15.66 4.16 4.36
C ILE A 177 15.22 4.97 3.14
N LYS A 178 14.84 6.24 3.35
CA LYS A 178 14.39 7.13 2.29
C LYS A 178 15.43 7.28 1.19
N THR A 179 16.70 7.47 1.56
CA THR A 179 17.78 7.63 0.60
C THR A 179 18.03 6.34 -0.18
N PHE A 180 17.96 5.18 0.47
CA PHE A 180 18.06 3.87 -0.19
C PHE A 180 16.91 3.64 -1.18
N ASP A 181 15.68 3.93 -0.78
CA ASP A 181 14.50 3.78 -1.63
C ASP A 181 14.52 4.73 -2.84
N MET A 182 15.05 5.94 -2.67
CA MET A 182 15.26 6.87 -3.78
C MET A 182 16.30 6.34 -4.78
N LEU A 183 17.40 5.75 -4.29
CA LEU A 183 18.44 5.16 -5.13
C LEU A 183 17.95 3.91 -5.88
N LYS A 184 17.09 3.10 -5.24
CA LYS A 184 16.54 1.86 -5.79
C LYS A 184 15.14 2.03 -6.40
N ARG A 185 14.78 3.25 -6.80
CA ARG A 185 13.48 3.51 -7.43
C ARG A 185 13.44 2.87 -8.82
N GLY A 186 12.45 2.01 -9.04
CA GLY A 186 12.20 1.37 -10.34
C GLY A 186 13.15 0.23 -10.70
N SER A 187 14.03 -0.20 -9.79
CA SER A 187 14.77 -1.46 -9.97
C SER A 187 13.92 -2.64 -9.53
N ASP A 188 14.29 -3.83 -10.01
CA ASP A 188 13.87 -5.07 -9.37
C ASP A 188 14.25 -5.06 -7.88
N ILE A 189 13.62 -5.98 -7.14
CA ILE A 189 13.81 -6.16 -5.71
C ILE A 189 15.31 -6.22 -5.38
N PRO A 190 15.83 -5.28 -4.56
CA PRO A 190 17.26 -5.17 -4.32
C PRO A 190 17.78 -6.37 -3.52
N LYS A 191 19.03 -6.75 -3.77
CA LYS A 191 19.70 -7.79 -2.99
C LYS A 191 20.18 -7.25 -1.64
N TYR A 192 20.36 -8.15 -0.68
CA TYR A 192 20.86 -7.79 0.64
C TYR A 192 22.26 -7.14 0.60
N GLU A 193 23.13 -7.61 -0.29
CA GLU A 193 24.49 -7.10 -0.49
C GLU A 193 24.49 -5.64 -0.96
N GLU A 194 23.47 -5.25 -1.72
CA GLU A 194 23.31 -3.87 -2.20
C GLU A 194 22.95 -2.93 -1.04
N LEU A 195 22.10 -3.39 -0.12
CA LEU A 195 21.79 -2.64 1.10
C LEU A 195 23.03 -2.48 1.99
N ILE A 196 23.80 -3.54 2.19
CA ILE A 196 25.02 -3.47 3.01
C ILE A 196 26.09 -2.58 2.38
N THR A 197 26.27 -2.66 1.06
CA THR A 197 27.17 -1.76 0.33
C THR A 197 26.73 -0.30 0.48
N PHE A 198 25.43 -0.05 0.33
CA PHE A 198 24.85 1.27 0.51
C PHE A 198 25.11 1.81 1.93
N VAL A 199 24.85 1.05 2.99
CA VAL A 199 25.02 1.51 4.38
C VAL A 199 26.50 1.75 4.75
N LYS A 200 27.43 1.01 4.14
CA LYS A 200 28.88 1.19 4.39
C LYS A 200 29.38 2.58 4.01
N GLU A 201 28.87 3.20 2.95
CA GLU A 201 29.31 4.53 2.51
C GLU A 201 28.95 5.64 3.51
N PRO A 202 27.67 5.84 3.90
CA PRO A 202 27.28 6.79 4.93
C PRO A 202 27.98 6.52 6.27
N SER A 203 28.15 5.25 6.66
CA SER A 203 28.86 4.89 7.89
C SER A 203 30.31 5.42 7.90
N LYS A 204 31.04 5.25 6.80
CA LYS A 204 32.41 5.80 6.65
C LYS A 204 32.42 7.33 6.69
N ILE A 205 31.48 7.97 5.98
CA ILE A 205 31.38 9.44 5.94
C ILE A 205 31.13 10.01 7.33
N LEU A 206 30.18 9.43 8.08
CA LEU A 206 29.84 9.84 9.44
C LEU A 206 30.99 9.56 10.41
N SER A 207 31.69 8.43 10.28
CA SER A 207 32.87 8.14 11.11
C SER A 207 34.03 9.12 10.88
N ASN A 208 34.17 9.65 9.66
CA ASN A 208 35.22 10.62 9.33
C ASN A 208 34.84 12.06 9.73
N ARG A 209 33.55 12.35 9.91
CA ARG A 209 33.05 13.61 10.47
C ARG A 209 33.20 13.58 12.01
N LYS A 210 34.42 13.81 12.51
CA LYS A 210 34.60 14.12 13.94
C LYS A 210 33.72 15.32 14.34
N PRO A 211 33.15 15.35 15.56
CA PRO A 211 32.43 16.53 16.03
C PRO A 211 33.41 17.71 16.06
N ILE A 212 33.01 18.85 15.51
CA ILE A 212 33.69 20.12 15.78
C ILE A 212 33.42 20.43 17.25
N VAL A 213 34.33 20.01 18.14
CA VAL A 213 34.29 20.41 19.55
C VAL A 213 34.66 21.90 19.59
N SER A 214 33.66 22.76 19.63
CA SER A 214 33.85 24.14 20.08
C SER A 214 34.22 24.10 21.56
N LYS A 215 35.52 24.21 21.87
CA LYS A 215 35.98 24.55 23.21
C LYS A 215 35.44 25.93 23.57
N VAL A 216 34.27 26.00 24.20
CA VAL A 216 33.88 27.19 24.95
C VAL A 216 34.71 27.14 26.23
N ASN A 217 35.79 27.91 26.23
CA ASN A 217 36.69 28.08 27.36
C ASN A 217 35.91 28.83 28.46
N SER A 218 35.53 28.11 29.51
CA SER A 218 34.99 28.69 30.74
C SER A 218 36.14 29.26 31.58
N ASP A 219 36.63 30.43 31.19
CA ASP A 219 37.51 31.25 32.02
C ASP A 219 37.16 32.72 31.82
N ASN A 220 36.26 33.23 32.66
CA ASN A 220 36.38 34.62 33.09
C ASN A 220 35.77 34.79 34.49
N LYS A 221 36.68 34.72 35.48
CA LYS A 221 36.51 35.31 36.81
C LYS A 221 36.30 36.81 36.65
N PHE A 222 35.09 37.31 36.87
CA PHE A 222 34.91 38.68 37.36
C PHE A 222 34.45 38.62 38.81
N LYS A 223 35.39 38.96 39.69
CA LYS A 223 35.14 39.28 41.11
C LYS A 223 34.41 40.62 41.16
N SER A 224 33.29 40.70 41.88
CA SER A 224 32.85 41.95 42.51
C SER A 224 32.89 41.77 44.02
N LYS A 225 33.73 42.58 44.68
CA LYS A 225 33.83 42.72 46.13
C LYS A 225 32.62 43.51 46.69
N SER A 226 32.40 43.29 47.97
CA SER A 226 31.31 43.65 48.90
C SER A 226 31.10 45.15 49.21
N PHE A 227 30.04 45.38 50.02
CA PHE A 227 29.66 46.52 50.91
C PHE A 227 28.35 47.22 50.45
N VAL A 228 27.30 47.49 51.25
CA VAL A 228 27.09 47.63 52.72
C VAL A 228 25.63 47.27 53.10
N ASP A 229 25.43 46.89 54.36
CA ASP A 229 24.20 46.66 55.15
C ASP A 229 23.06 47.70 55.03
N ALA A 230 21.81 47.27 55.31
CA ALA A 230 20.98 47.80 56.41
C ALA A 230 19.56 47.16 56.49
N GLN A 231 19.29 46.54 57.64
CA GLN A 231 18.07 46.55 58.46
C GLN A 231 16.69 46.10 57.93
N TYR A 232 16.22 44.99 58.53
CA TYR A 232 14.98 44.87 59.34
C TYR A 232 14.00 46.06 59.29
N ILE A 233 12.73 45.83 58.93
CA ILE A 233 11.53 46.05 59.79
C ILE A 233 10.39 45.11 59.33
N GLU A 234 9.74 44.52 60.34
CA GLU A 234 8.55 43.66 60.41
C GLU A 234 7.20 44.27 59.96
N THR A 235 6.17 43.40 59.94
CA THR A 235 4.70 43.63 60.02
C THR A 235 4.03 44.20 58.75
N ASN A 236 2.89 43.72 58.28
CA ASN A 236 1.76 43.02 58.93
C ASN A 236 0.99 42.19 57.87
#